data_AF-E0S4H6-F1
#
_entry.id   AF-E0S4H6-F1
#
_cell.length_a   1.000
_cell.length_b   1.000
_cell.length_c   1.000
_cell.angle_alpha   90.00
_cell.angle_beta   90.00
_cell.angle_gamma   90.00
#
_symmetry.space_group_name_H-M   'P 1'
#
loop_
_entity.id
_entity.type
_entity.pdbx_description
1 polymer ?
#
loop_
_entity_poly.entity_id
_entity_poly.type
_entity_poly.pdbx_seq_one_letter_code
_entity_poly.pdbx_strand_id
1 'polypeptide(L)' 'MVPYKNFNVEANTRIKYPKIFTMEIYKNNDFNIVLAQQFLQHSSVVTTQRYIGITSEMQEKALLGHIQIL' A
#
# COMPACT_ATOMS: atom_id res chain seq x y z
N MET A 1 -12.11 -9.62 -15.52
CA MET A 1 -10.77 -9.16 -15.94
C MET A 1 -10.82 -7.64 -16.00
N VAL A 2 -10.33 -6.94 -14.97
CA VAL A 2 -10.42 -5.47 -14.86
C VAL A 2 -9.16 -4.88 -15.52
N PRO A 3 -9.28 -3.87 -16.42
CA PRO A 3 -8.14 -3.40 -17.20
C PRO A 3 -7.23 -2.52 -16.34
N TYR A 4 -5.94 -2.86 -16.31
CA TYR A 4 -4.90 -2.01 -15.70
C TYR A 4 -4.68 -0.78 -16.59
N LYS A 5 -4.99 0.41 -16.06
CA LYS A 5 -4.70 1.71 -16.69
C LYS A 5 -3.18 1.87 -16.82
N ASN A 6 -2.73 2.20 -18.03
CA ASN A 6 -1.34 2.50 -18.35
C ASN A 6 -0.85 3.73 -17.57
N PHE A 7 0.00 3.50 -16.57
CA PHE A 7 0.70 4.57 -15.86
C PHE A 7 2.05 4.83 -16.54
N ASN A 8 2.10 5.96 -17.25
CA ASN A 8 3.30 6.51 -17.87
C ASN A 8 4.07 7.25 -16.78
N VAL A 9 5.29 6.81 -16.46
CA VAL A 9 5.98 7.44 -15.36
C VAL A 9 7.52 7.43 -15.53
N GLU A 10 8.06 8.64 -15.61
CA GLU A 10 9.40 8.98 -16.10
C GLU A 10 10.52 8.68 -15.09
N ALA A 11 11.39 7.72 -15.49
CA ALA A 11 12.82 7.46 -15.25
C ALA A 11 13.58 7.83 -13.96
N ASN A 12 13.12 8.67 -13.01
CA ASN A 12 13.87 8.99 -11.77
C ASN A 12 13.25 8.43 -10.48
N THR A 13 12.54 7.32 -10.64
CA THR A 13 11.29 7.05 -9.92
C THR A 13 11.07 5.56 -9.64
N ARG A 14 12.06 4.73 -10.00
CA ARG A 14 12.03 3.27 -9.94
C ARG A 14 11.79 2.70 -8.53
N ILE A 15 12.25 3.39 -7.48
CA ILE A 15 12.04 3.00 -6.07
C ILE A 15 10.68 3.48 -5.54
N LYS A 16 10.17 4.60 -6.07
CA LYS A 16 8.89 5.18 -5.64
C LYS A 16 7.68 4.44 -6.24
N TYR A 17 7.80 3.85 -7.42
CA TYR A 17 6.66 3.14 -8.05
C TYR A 17 6.15 1.95 -7.27
N PRO A 18 6.99 0.98 -6.85
CA PRO A 18 6.49 -0.19 -6.13
C PRO A 18 5.86 0.22 -4.80
N LYS A 19 6.42 1.24 -4.14
CA LYS A 19 5.88 1.76 -2.89
C LYS A 19 4.50 2.40 -3.06
N ILE A 20 4.34 3.30 -4.03
CA ILE A 20 3.05 3.97 -4.29
C ILE A 20 2.00 2.96 -4.74
N PHE A 21 2.35 2.08 -5.66
CA PHE A 21 1.44 1.06 -6.19
C PHE A 21 1.01 0.03 -5.14
N THR A 22 1.93 -0.41 -4.29
CA THR A 22 1.59 -1.33 -3.19
C THR A 22 0.68 -0.66 -2.16
N MET A 23 0.86 0.63 -1.90
CA MET A 23 -0.02 1.39 -1.00
C MET A 23 -1.45 1.51 -1.57
N GLU A 24 -1.60 1.64 -2.88
CA GLU A 24 -2.92 1.59 -3.55
C GLU A 24 -3.56 0.21 -3.46
N ILE A 25 -2.80 -0.87 -3.71
CA ILE A 25 -3.29 -2.25 -3.53
C ILE A 25 -3.77 -2.45 -2.10
N TYR A 26 -2.97 -2.04 -1.13
CA TYR A 26 -3.29 -2.17 0.29
C TYR A 26 -4.60 -1.45 0.63
N LYS A 27 -4.77 -0.18 0.22
CA LYS A 27 -6.01 0.59 0.49
C LYS A 27 -7.24 0.06 -0.25
N ASN A 28 -7.07 -0.37 -1.50
CA ASN A 28 -8.18 -0.83 -2.35
C ASN A 28 -8.62 -2.27 -2.04
N ASN A 29 -7.90 -2.98 -1.17
CA ASN A 29 -8.22 -4.34 -0.75
C ASN A 29 -8.38 -4.40 0.78
N ASP A 30 -9.17 -3.48 1.35
CA ASP A 30 -9.56 -3.46 2.77
C ASP A 30 -8.39 -3.50 3.77
N PHE A 31 -7.27 -2.82 3.44
CA PHE A 31 -6.08 -2.80 4.28
C PHE A 31 -5.44 -4.20 4.44
N ASN A 32 -5.56 -5.06 3.42
CA ASN A 32 -4.95 -6.39 3.43
C ASN A 32 -3.42 -6.32 3.22
N ILE A 33 -2.69 -6.29 4.33
CA ILE A 33 -1.22 -6.21 4.33
C ILE A 33 -0.53 -7.48 3.80
N VAL A 34 -1.19 -8.64 3.87
CA VAL A 34 -0.65 -9.91 3.37
C VAL A 34 -0.59 -9.90 1.84
N LEU A 35 -1.61 -9.33 1.19
CA LEU A 35 -1.63 -9.15 -0.26
C LEU A 35 -0.48 -8.23 -0.73
N ALA A 36 -0.28 -7.11 -0.02
CA ALA A 36 0.84 -6.21 -0.25
C ALA A 36 2.21 -6.89 -0.03
N GLN A 37 2.32 -7.77 0.97
CA GLN A 37 3.53 -8.55 1.22
C GLN A 37 3.84 -9.52 0.08
N GLN A 38 2.85 -10.27 -0.40
CA GLN A 38 3.01 -11.21 -1.51
C GLN A 38 3.42 -10.47 -2.78
N PHE A 39 2.81 -9.32 -3.05
CA PHE A 39 3.13 -8.48 -4.20
C PHE A 39 4.59 -8.00 -4.19
N LEU A 40 5.08 -7.57 -3.02
CA LEU A 40 6.48 -7.15 -2.84
C LEU A 40 7.46 -8.31 -2.60
N GLN A 41 6.96 -9.56 -2.53
CA GLN A 41 7.75 -10.76 -2.22
C GLN A 41 8.57 -10.62 -0.93
N HIS A 42 8.03 -9.90 0.05
CA HIS A 42 8.71 -9.72 1.31
C HIS A 42 8.57 -10.95 2.19
N SER A 43 9.63 -11.26 2.92
CA SER A 43 9.66 -12.39 3.86
C SER A 43 8.75 -12.22 5.07
N SER A 44 8.33 -10.99 5.39
CA SER A 44 7.43 -10.72 6.52
C SER A 44 6.53 -9.51 6.29
N VAL A 45 5.37 -9.51 6.97
CA VAL A 45 4.45 -8.37 7.07
C VAL A 45 5.16 -7.12 7.61
N VAL A 46 6.02 -7.29 8.63
CA VAL A 46 6.75 -6.18 9.27
C VAL A 46 7.68 -5.48 8.28
N THR A 47 8.35 -6.24 7.41
CA THR A 47 9.19 -5.70 6.33
C THR A 47 8.35 -4.85 5.38
N THR A 48 7.17 -5.34 4.99
CA THR A 48 6.21 -4.62 4.13
C THR A 48 5.75 -3.33 4.78
N GLN A 49 5.29 -3.38 6.04
CA GLN A 49 4.82 -2.20 6.78
C GLN A 49 5.88 -1.09 6.83
N ARG A 50 7.13 -1.44 7.14
CA ARG A 50 8.26 -0.49 7.13
C ARG A 50 8.53 0.06 5.74
N TYR A 51 8.47 -0.78 4.71
CA TYR A 51 8.71 -0.37 3.34
C TYR A 51 7.67 0.65 2.84
N ILE A 52 6.38 0.38 3.03
CA ILE A 52 5.31 1.30 2.61
C ILE A 52 5.04 2.43 3.61
N GLY A 53 5.56 2.33 4.84
CA GLY A 53 5.49 3.38 5.85
C GLY A 53 4.15 3.42 6.59
N ILE A 54 3.49 2.27 6.73
CA ILE A 54 2.23 2.15 7.46
C ILE A 54 2.47 1.55 8.85
N THR A 55 1.60 1.88 9.80
CA THR A 55 1.59 1.26 11.12
C THR A 55 0.57 0.11 11.17
N SER A 56 0.22 -0.41 12.35
CA SER A 56 -0.79 -1.49 12.45
C SER A 56 -2.10 -1.06 11.79
N GLU A 57 -2.75 -1.96 11.06
CA GLU A 57 -4.07 -1.75 10.41
C GLU A 57 -5.09 -1.05 11.34
N MET A 58 -5.07 -1.41 12.62
CA MET A 58 -5.93 -0.83 13.67
C MET A 58 -5.73 0.68 13.87
N GLN A 59 -4.49 1.17 13.76
CA GLN A 59 -4.17 2.60 13.84
C GLN A 59 -4.62 3.35 12.59
N GLU A 60 -4.49 2.75 11.40
CA GLU A 60 -4.93 3.38 10.17
C GLU A 60 -6.46 3.44 10.06
N LYS A 61 -7.16 2.37 10.45
CA LYS A 61 -8.62 2.40 10.58
C LYS A 61 -9.08 3.40 11.62
N ALA A 62 -8.38 3.50 12.76
CA ALA A 62 -8.67 4.52 13.77
C ALA A 62 -8.45 5.94 13.23
N LEU A 63 -7.38 6.20 12.48
CA LEU A 63 -7.12 7.49 11.84
C LEU A 63 -8.19 7.86 10.81
N LEU A 64 -8.57 6.92 9.94
CA LEU A 64 -9.64 7.14 8.95
C LEU A 64 -11.00 7.39 9.62
N GLY A 65 -11.32 6.63 10.66
CA GLY A 65 -12.54 6.84 11.45
C GLY A 65 -12.55 8.15 12.23
N HIS A 66 -11.39 8.69 12.62
CA HIS A 66 -11.29 9.99 13.29
C HIS A 66 -11.35 11.17 12.31
N ILE A 67 -10.75 11.04 11.11
CA ILE A 67 -10.79 12.09 10.08
C ILE A 67 -12.20 12.28 9.53
N GLN A 68 -13.06 11.25 9.58
CA GLN A 68 -14.45 11.34 9.12
C GLN A 68 -15.38 12.13 10.06
N ILE A 69 -14.87 12.65 11.18
CA ILE A 69 -15.63 13.44 12.19
C ILE A 69 -15.26 14.94 12.13
N LEU A 70 -14.39 15.37 11.20
CA LEU A 70 -14.08 16.79 10.95
C LEU A 70 -14.73 17.28 9.66
#